data_AF-A0A520BBC4-F1
#
_entry.id   AF-A0A520BBC4-F1
#
_cell.length_a   1.000
_cell.length_b   1.000
_cell.length_c   1.000
_cell.angle_alpha   90.00
_cell.angle_beta   90.00
_cell.angle_gamma   90.00
#
_symmetry.space_group_name_H-M   'P 1'
#
loop_
_entity.id
_entity.type
_entity.pdbx_description
1 polymer ?
#
loop_
_entity_poly.entity_id
_entity_poly.type
_entity_poly.pdbx_seq_one_letter_code
_entity_poly.pdbx_strand_id
1 'polypeptide(L)' 'YWYRQAADQGHRGAQYYLALCYFQGVGAAKDPQESIRWLRRAAGQGHADAQALLEKLLAALPATGGGEVL' A
#
# COMPACT_ATOMS: atom_id res chain seq x y z
N TYR A 1 1.21 -16.95 4.75
CA TYR A 1 1.31 -17.41 3.34
C TYR A 1 -0.02 -17.32 2.56
N TRP A 2 -1.18 -17.15 3.20
CA TRP A 2 -2.48 -17.04 2.49
C TRP A 2 -2.78 -15.67 1.87
N TYR A 3 -2.43 -14.57 2.55
CA TYR A 3 -2.71 -13.22 2.03
C TYR A 3 -1.91 -12.87 0.77
N ARG A 4 -0.68 -13.39 0.62
CA ARG A 4 0.16 -13.10 -0.55
C ARG A 4 -0.43 -13.67 -1.84
N GLN A 5 -0.83 -14.93 -1.80
CA GLN A 5 -1.46 -15.57 -2.96
C GLN A 5 -2.77 -14.89 -3.35
N ALA A 6 -3.62 -14.52 -2.39
CA ALA A 6 -4.86 -13.79 -2.67
C ALA A 6 -4.58 -12.37 -3.19
N ALA A 7 -3.57 -11.69 -2.66
CA ALA A 7 -3.15 -10.37 -3.12
C ALA A 7 -2.60 -10.40 -4.56
N ASP A 8 -1.81 -11.43 -4.89
CA ASP A 8 -1.29 -11.70 -6.23
C ASP A 8 -2.42 -12.02 -7.23
N GLN A 9 -3.49 -12.69 -6.79
CA GLN A 9 -4.69 -12.93 -7.59
C GLN A 9 -5.57 -11.69 -7.79
N GLY A 10 -5.17 -10.52 -7.27
CA GLY A 10 -5.89 -9.28 -7.47
C GLY A 10 -6.92 -8.95 -6.40
N HIS A 11 -7.09 -9.77 -5.35
CA HIS A 11 -8.11 -9.50 -4.32
C HIS A 11 -7.77 -8.23 -3.53
N ARG A 12 -8.49 -7.14 -3.78
CA ARG A 12 -8.21 -5.81 -3.21
C ARG A 12 -8.05 -5.79 -1.69
N GLY A 13 -8.89 -6.54 -0.95
CA GLY A 13 -8.79 -6.62 0.50
C GLY A 13 -7.52 -7.34 0.96
N ALA A 14 -7.09 -8.37 0.22
CA ALA A 14 -5.86 -9.10 0.55
C ALA A 14 -4.62 -8.25 0.27
N GLN A 15 -4.64 -7.46 -0.81
CA GLN A 15 -3.60 -6.47 -1.11
C GLN A 15 -3.49 -5.42 0.01
N TYR A 16 -4.62 -4.90 0.50
CA TYR A 16 -4.63 -3.97 1.64
C TYR A 16 -4.06 -4.60 2.92
N TYR A 17 -4.50 -5.81 3.29
CA TYR A 17 -3.99 -6.49 4.49
C TYR A 17 -2.49 -6.83 4.37
N LEU A 18 -2.03 -7.24 3.19
CA LEU A 18 -0.61 -7.48 2.96
C LEU A 18 0.22 -6.19 3.09
N ALA A 19 -0.31 -5.06 2.60
CA ALA A 19 0.33 -3.77 2.80
C ALA A 19 0.40 -3.35 4.27
N LEU A 20 -0.63 -3.66 5.07
CA LEU A 20 -0.63 -3.43 6.51
C LEU A 20 0.43 -4.27 7.23
N CYS A 21 0.61 -5.53 6.84
CA CYS A 21 1.67 -6.39 7.36
C CYS A 21 3.05 -5.74 7.12
N TYR A 22 3.33 -5.26 5.91
CA TYR A 22 4.57 -4.57 5.60
C TYR A 22 4.71 -3.20 6.29
N PHE A 23 3.60 -2.49 6.51
CA PHE A 23 3.62 -1.20 7.21
C PHE A 23 3.93 -1.34 8.71
N GLN A 24 3.32 -2.34 9.35
CA GLN A 24 3.42 -2.57 10.79
C GLN A 24 4.55 -3.53 11.17
N GLY A 25 5.12 -4.27 10.21
CA GLY A 25 6.10 -5.32 10.48
C GLY A 25 5.48 -6.56 11.11
N VAL A 26 4.21 -6.85 10.82
CA VAL A 26 3.47 -7.98 11.40
C VAL A 26 3.60 -9.19 10.48
N GLY A 27 4.29 -10.23 10.95
CA GLY A 27 4.52 -11.47 10.19
C GLY A 27 5.48 -11.35 9.00
N ALA A 28 6.01 -10.14 8.77
CA ALA A 28 7.06 -9.83 7.80
C ALA A 28 7.89 -8.65 8.32
N ALA A 29 9.10 -8.47 7.81
CA ALA A 29 9.89 -7.27 8.10
C ALA A 29 9.14 -6.02 7.64
N LYS A 30 9.26 -4.93 8.41
CA LYS A 30 8.68 -3.65 8.04
C LYS A 30 9.34 -3.14 6.76
N ASP A 31 8.54 -2.93 5.73
CA ASP A 31 8.97 -2.44 4.43
C ASP A 31 7.94 -1.44 3.88
N PRO A 32 8.14 -0.13 4.11
CA PRO A 32 7.24 0.91 3.60
C PRO A 32 7.12 0.91 2.07
N GLN A 33 8.16 0.50 1.35
CA GLN A 33 8.16 0.48 -0.12
C GLN A 33 7.28 -0.65 -0.66
N GLU A 34 7.35 -1.84 -0.08
CA GLU A 34 6.40 -2.93 -0.39
C GLU A 34 4.97 -2.54 -0.01
N SER A 35 4.77 -1.93 1.18
CA SER A 35 3.45 -1.45 1.60
C SER A 35 2.82 -0.51 0.57
N ILE A 36 3.58 0.49 0.08
CA ILE A 36 3.13 1.42 -0.97
C ILE A 36 2.77 0.68 -2.27
N ARG A 37 3.56 -0.32 -2.69
CA ARG A 37 3.28 -1.11 -3.90
C ARG A 37 1.92 -1.83 -3.82
N TRP A 38 1.64 -2.46 -2.69
CA TRP A 38 0.37 -3.15 -2.48
C TRP A 38 -0.81 -2.21 -2.32
N LEU A 39 -0.63 -1.08 -1.63
CA LEU A 39 -1.67 -0.05 -1.49
C LEU A 39 -2.05 0.56 -2.82
N ARG A 40 -1.09 0.84 -3.71
CA ARG A 40 -1.39 1.34 -5.06
C ARG A 40 -2.28 0.38 -5.85
N ARG A 41 -2.04 -0.93 -5.76
CA ARG A 41 -2.88 -1.95 -6.41
C ARG A 41 -4.30 -1.96 -5.83
N ALA A 42 -4.43 -1.94 -4.51
CA ALA A 42 -5.74 -1.92 -3.85
C ALA A 42 -6.51 -0.62 -4.10
N ALA A 43 -5.83 0.52 -4.04
CA ALA A 43 -6.36 1.85 -4.33
C ALA A 43 -6.84 1.98 -5.78
N GLY A 44 -6.12 1.40 -6.74
CA GLY A 44 -6.53 1.32 -8.15
C GLY A 44 -7.81 0.52 -8.38
N GLN A 45 -8.20 -0.32 -7.42
CA GLN A 45 -9.47 -1.08 -7.42
C GLN A 45 -10.57 -0.42 -6.57
N GLY A 46 -10.39 0.86 -6.19
CA GLY A 46 -11.35 1.64 -5.41
C GLY A 46 -11.41 1.27 -3.92
N HIS A 47 -10.35 0.70 -3.35
CA HIS A 47 -10.29 0.45 -1.92
C HIS A 47 -9.99 1.75 -1.15
N ALA A 48 -11.01 2.33 -0.51
CA ALA A 48 -10.92 3.62 0.17
C ALA A 48 -9.82 3.65 1.26
N ASP A 49 -9.74 2.63 2.12
CA ASP A 49 -8.70 2.60 3.17
C ASP A 49 -7.29 2.50 2.60
N ALA A 50 -7.14 1.87 1.43
CA ALA A 50 -5.84 1.78 0.77
C ALA A 50 -5.40 3.12 0.20
N GLN A 51 -6.35 3.91 -0.34
CA GLN A 51 -6.10 5.28 -0.80
C GLN A 51 -5.68 6.17 0.37
N ALA A 52 -6.45 6.19 1.45
CA ALA A 52 -6.14 6.99 2.63
C ALA A 52 -4.78 6.64 3.27
N LEU A 53 -4.45 5.35 3.36
CA LEU A 53 -3.17 4.92 3.92
C LEU A 53 -2.01 5.23 2.96
N LEU A 54 -2.22 5.11 1.65
CA LEU A 54 -1.22 5.47 0.64
C LEU A 54 -0.88 6.96 0.70
N GLU A 55 -1.90 7.82 0.77
CA GLU A 55 -1.71 9.28 0.89
C GLU A 55 -0.92 9.63 2.15
N LYS A 56 -1.28 9.04 3.29
CA LYS A 56 -0.56 9.24 4.55
C LYS A 56 0.92 8.80 4.46
N LEU A 57 1.18 7.67 3.81
CA LEU A 57 2.53 7.15 3.62
C LEU A 57 3.38 8.00 2.69
N LEU A 58 2.79 8.53 1.62
CA LEU A 58 3.47 9.41 0.68
C LEU A 58 3.72 10.80 1.28
N ALA A 59 2.78 11.33 2.08
CA ALA A 59 2.95 12.60 2.78
C ALA A 59 4.01 12.55 3.89
N ALA A 60 4.20 11.38 4.52
CA ALA A 60 5.22 11.17 5.55
C ALA A 60 6.65 11.05 4.98
N LEU A 61 6.78 10.79 3.68
CA LEU A 61 8.06 10.88 2.98
C LEU A 61 8.24 12.34 2.53
N PRO A 62 9.27 13.08 2.99
CA PRO A 62 9.50 14.43 2.49
C PRO A 62 9.66 14.35 0.96
N ALA A 63 8.67 14.90 0.26
CA ALA A 63 8.58 14.81 -1.19
C ALA A 63 9.84 15.41 -1.82
N THR A 64 10.66 14.57 -2.44
CA THR A 64 11.47 15.03 -3.57
C THR A 64 10.57 15.04 -4.79
N GLY A 65 9.94 16.20 -5.01
CA GLY A 65 9.72 16.80 -6.34
C GLY A 65 8.63 16.21 -7.25
N GLY A 66 7.71 17.09 -7.64
CA GLY A 66 7.28 17.19 -9.03
C GLY A 66 5.83 16.82 -9.29
N GLY A 67 4.99 17.84 -9.53
CA GLY A 67 3.69 17.63 -10.14
C GLY A 67 2.58 18.63 -9.82
N GLU A 68 2.88 19.87 -9.42
CA GLU A 68 1.91 20.95 -9.62
C GLU A 68 2.11 21.46 -11.06
N VAL A 69 1.19 21.08 -11.94
CA VAL A 69 1.08 21.62 -13.30
C VAL A 69 0.04 22.72 -13.23
N LEU A 70 0.48 23.97 -13.21
CA LEU A 70 -0.25 25.16 -13.66
C LEU A 70 0.70 26.09 -14.41
#